data_AF-A0A815Q9I6-F1
#
_entry.id   AF-A0A815Q9I6-F1
#
_cell.length_a   1.000
_cell.length_b   1.000
_cell.length_c   1.000
_cell.angle_alpha   90.00
_cell.angle_beta   90.00
_cell.angle_gamma   90.00
#
_symmetry.space_group_name_H-M   'P 1'
#
loop_
_entity.id
_entity.type
_entity.pdbx_description
1 polymer ?
#
loop_
_entity_poly.entity_id
_entity_poly.type
_entity_poly.pdbx_seq_one_letter_code
_entity_poly.pdbx_strand_id
1 'polypeptide(L)'
;MIERFNATFIPQTFKLQDLENNNWNEFLSPVVFVYNIGIHATTNYSPFQLQFDREPHLPTDEPSSSFTFNKPNDYYVQLKKNLLIIQQHARDNIIRRQR
;
A
#
# COMPACT_ATOMS: atom_id res chain seq x y z
N MET A 1 -3.67 8.27 8.97
CA MET A 1 -2.66 7.41 8.28
C MET A 1 -1.24 7.80 8.67
N ILE A 2 -0.88 9.09 8.64
CA ILE A 2 0.45 9.61 8.97
C ILE A 2 0.99 9.16 10.33
N GLU A 3 0.18 9.21 11.39
CA GLU A 3 0.62 8.79 12.73
C GLU A 3 1.01 7.29 12.78
N ARG A 4 0.21 6.42 12.14
CA ARG A 4 0.49 4.98 12.06
C ARG A 4 1.70 4.67 11.18
N PHE A 5 1.86 5.43 10.10
CA PHE A 5 3.05 5.37 9.27
C PHE A 5 4.27 5.72 10.11
N ASN A 6 4.30 6.87 10.77
CA ASN A 6 5.42 7.30 11.63
C ASN A 6 5.71 6.29 12.75
N ALA A 7 4.67 5.76 13.40
CA ALA A 7 4.81 4.76 14.45
C ALA A 7 5.42 3.42 13.97
N THR A 8 5.29 3.09 12.68
CA THR A 8 5.88 1.88 12.08
C THR A 8 7.25 2.18 11.48
N PHE A 9 7.37 3.32 10.83
CA PHE A 9 8.53 3.76 10.06
C PHE A 9 9.75 3.99 10.94
N ILE A 10 9.60 4.81 11.99
CA ILE A 10 10.70 5.17 12.90
C ILE A 10 11.38 3.95 13.53
N PRO A 11 10.66 2.98 14.13
CA PRO A 11 11.30 1.81 14.70
C PRO A 11 11.88 0.86 13.64
N GLN A 12 11.34 0.82 12.41
CA GLN A 12 11.89 0.00 11.34
C GLN A 12 13.21 0.57 10.81
N THR A 13 13.27 1.88 10.54
CA THR A 13 14.51 2.53 10.12
C THR A 13 15.57 2.45 11.22
N PHE A 14 15.18 2.63 12.48
CA PHE A 14 16.11 2.50 13.62
C PHE A 14 16.66 1.08 13.80
N LYS A 15 15.86 0.04 13.49
CA LYS A 15 16.33 -1.35 13.56
C LYS A 15 17.28 -1.74 12.44
N LEU A 16 17.18 -1.09 11.29
CA LEU A 16 17.94 -1.42 10.10
C LEU A 16 19.21 -0.56 9.96
N GLN A 17 19.21 0.66 10.48
CA GLN A 17 20.39 1.51 10.46
C GLN A 17 21.52 0.91 11.30
N ASP A 18 22.74 1.08 10.82
CA ASP A 18 23.94 0.89 11.61
C ASP A 18 24.21 2.17 12.42
N LEU A 19 24.29 2.03 13.75
CA LEU A 19 24.51 3.15 14.66
C LEU A 19 25.91 3.76 14.50
N GLU A 20 26.92 2.98 14.06
CA GLU A 20 28.28 3.49 13.86
C GLU A 20 28.42 4.22 12.53
N ASN A 21 27.73 3.75 11.49
CA ASN A 21 27.83 4.28 10.14
C ASN A 21 26.73 5.30 9.78
N ASN A 22 25.71 5.47 10.62
CA ASN A 22 24.60 6.42 10.46
C ASN A 22 23.95 6.38 9.06
N ASN A 23 23.82 5.19 8.48
CA ASN A 23 23.37 4.96 7.10
C ASN A 23 21.84 4.84 6.96
N TRP A 24 21.08 5.47 7.85
CA TRP A 24 19.61 5.40 7.89
C TRP A 24 18.94 5.82 6.57
N ASN A 25 19.59 6.71 5.80
CA ASN A 25 19.11 7.19 4.51
C ASN A 25 18.99 6.07 3.46
N GLU A 26 19.84 5.05 3.53
CA GLU A 26 19.82 3.90 2.61
C GLU A 26 18.57 3.03 2.82
N PHE A 27 18.06 2.99 4.06
CA PHE A 27 16.90 2.18 4.42
C PHE A 27 15.56 2.91 4.25
N LEU A 28 15.56 4.21 3.98
CA LEU A 28 14.32 4.98 3.78
C LEU A 28 13.47 4.39 2.65
N SER A 29 14.04 4.24 1.45
CA SER A 29 13.30 3.77 0.28
C SER A 29 12.78 2.33 0.46
N PRO A 30 13.59 1.35 0.91
CA PRO A 30 13.11 0.00 1.19
C PRO A 30 11.99 -0.06 2.24
N VAL A 31 12.11 0.68 3.34
CA VAL A 31 11.11 0.67 4.42
C VAL A 31 9.79 1.28 3.95
N VAL A 32 9.82 2.41 3.24
CA VAL A 32 8.62 3.02 2.64
C VAL A 32 7.97 2.06 1.65
N PHE A 33 8.78 1.40 0.81
CA PHE A 33 8.29 0.43 -0.15
C PHE A 33 7.52 -0.71 0.53
N VAL A 34 8.15 -1.39 1.49
CA VAL A 34 7.54 -2.50 2.24
C VAL A 34 6.26 -2.05 2.94
N TYR A 35 6.25 -0.86 3.55
CA TYR A 35 5.06 -0.31 4.20
C TYR A 35 3.89 -0.11 3.21
N ASN A 36 4.18 0.41 2.01
CA ASN A 36 3.17 0.73 1.01
C ASN A 36 2.59 -0.49 0.32
N ILE A 37 3.37 -1.56 0.14
CA ILE A 37 2.92 -2.78 -0.54
C ILE A 37 2.33 -3.82 0.42
N GLY A 38 2.71 -3.79 1.70
CA GLY A 38 2.25 -4.76 2.69
C GLY A 38 0.77 -4.59 3.04
N ILE A 39 0.03 -5.70 3.17
CA ILE A 39 -1.37 -5.71 3.60
C ILE A 39 -1.44 -5.35 5.09
N HIS A 40 -2.22 -4.32 5.42
CA HIS A 40 -2.37 -3.91 6.82
C HIS A 40 -3.52 -4.66 7.48
N ALA A 41 -3.23 -5.21 8.67
CA ALA A 41 -4.20 -5.98 9.45
C ALA A 41 -5.45 -5.20 9.87
N THR A 42 -5.51 -3.88 9.75
CA THR A 42 -6.70 -3.08 10.13
C THR A 42 -7.64 -2.86 8.94
N THR A 43 -7.10 -2.64 7.74
CA THR A 43 -7.88 -2.39 6.52
C THR A 43 -8.08 -3.65 5.69
N ASN A 44 -7.22 -4.66 5.84
CA ASN A 44 -7.04 -5.81 4.93
C ASN A 44 -6.56 -5.43 3.53
N TYR A 45 -6.04 -4.21 3.35
CA TYR A 45 -5.50 -3.71 2.09
C TYR A 45 -4.15 -3.05 2.33
N SER A 46 -3.30 -3.01 1.32
CA SER A 46 -2.08 -2.20 1.37
C SER A 46 -2.39 -0.70 1.14
N PRO A 47 -1.57 0.23 1.67
CA PRO A 47 -1.71 1.65 1.34
C PRO A 47 -1.69 1.93 -0.17
N PHE A 48 -0.87 1.19 -0.92
CA PHE A 48 -0.80 1.32 -2.38
C PHE A 48 -2.14 0.94 -3.04
N GLN A 49 -2.74 -0.19 -2.66
CA GLN A 49 -4.05 -0.59 -3.17
C GLN A 49 -5.14 0.43 -2.84
N LEU A 50 -5.10 1.02 -1.63
CA LEU A 50 -6.08 2.03 -1.23
C LEU A 50 -6.00 3.35 -2.02
N GLN A 51 -4.84 3.62 -2.64
CA GLN A 51 -4.61 4.82 -3.43
C GLN A 51 -4.82 4.57 -4.93
N PHE A 52 -4.45 3.39 -5.43
CA PHE A 52 -4.38 3.11 -6.86
C PHE A 52 -5.30 1.98 -7.34
N ASP A 53 -6.06 1.34 -6.44
CA ASP A 53 -7.01 0.25 -6.76
C ASP A 53 -6.38 -0.90 -7.57
N ARG A 54 -5.08 -1.10 -7.39
CA ARG A 54 -4.31 -2.16 -8.05
C ARG A 54 -3.22 -2.67 -7.12
N GLU A 55 -2.80 -3.90 -7.36
CA GLU A 55 -1.63 -4.44 -6.69
C GLU A 55 -0.35 -3.79 -7.22
N PRO A 56 0.65 -3.59 -6.35
CA PRO A 56 1.96 -3.13 -6.77
C PRO A 56 2.60 -4.22 -7.62
N HIS A 57 2.94 -3.91 -8.87
CA HIS A 57 3.68 -4.83 -9.73
C HIS A 57 5.16 -4.80 -9.35
N LEU A 58 5.65 -5.87 -8.75
CA LEU A 58 7.07 -6.09 -8.49
C LEU A 58 7.77 -6.63 -9.74
N PRO A 59 9.09 -6.38 -9.90
CA PRO A 59 9.86 -6.96 -11.00
C PRO A 59 9.81 -8.49 -11.08
N THR A 60 9.54 -9.15 -9.94
CA THR A 60 9.45 -10.61 -9.82
C THR A 60 8.05 -11.15 -10.15
N ASP A 61 7.03 -10.28 -10.26
CA ASP A 61 5.65 -10.72 -10.49
C ASP A 61 5.46 -11.15 -11.94
N GLU A 62 4.66 -12.20 -12.14
CA GLU A 62 4.24 -12.57 -13.49
C GLU A 62 3.35 -11.47 -14.11
N PRO A 63 3.46 -11.23 -15.43
CA PRO A 63 2.61 -10.26 -16.10
C PRO A 63 1.14 -10.66 -15.91
N SER A 64 0.40 -9.81 -15.22
CA SER A 64 -1.04 -9.97 -14.99
C SER A 64 -1.77 -10.16 -16.33
N SER A 65 -2.69 -11.13 -16.37
CA SER A 65 -3.54 -11.36 -17.53
C SER A 65 -4.25 -10.07 -17.91
N SER A 66 -3.95 -9.59 -19.11
CA SER A 66 -4.40 -8.31 -19.64
C SER A 66 -5.91 -8.16 -19.51
N PHE A 67 -6.36 -7.19 -18.72
CA PHE A 67 -7.74 -6.74 -18.76
C PHE A 67 -8.05 -6.26 -20.19
N THR A 68 -9.00 -6.90 -20.85
CA THR A 68 -9.43 -6.48 -22.18
C THR A 68 -10.48 -5.39 -22.05
N PHE A 69 -10.08 -4.14 -22.31
CA PHE A 69 -10.99 -3.01 -22.35
C PHE A 69 -11.43 -2.74 -23.79
N ASN A 70 -12.74 -2.65 -24.03
CA ASN A 70 -13.28 -2.35 -25.36
C ASN A 70 -13.09 -0.87 -25.73
N LYS A 71 -13.09 0.03 -24.74
CA LYS A 71 -12.83 1.46 -24.92
C LYS A 71 -11.81 1.96 -23.90
N PRO A 72 -10.92 2.91 -24.26
CA PRO A 72 -9.94 3.49 -23.33
C PRO A 72 -10.57 4.09 -22.06
N ASN A 73 -11.77 4.65 -22.16
CA ASN A 73 -12.45 5.28 -21.04
C ASN A 73 -13.06 4.27 -20.03
N ASP A 74 -13.28 3.03 -20.44
CA ASP A 74 -13.88 1.99 -19.59
C ASP A 74 -12.96 1.67 -18.40
N TYR A 75 -11.64 1.71 -18.62
CA TYR A 75 -10.63 1.51 -17.57
C TYR A 75 -10.77 2.56 -16.46
N TYR A 76 -10.81 3.84 -16.81
CA TYR A 76 -10.90 4.92 -15.83
C TYR A 76 -12.19 4.87 -15.02
N VAL A 77 -13.32 4.62 -15.69
CA VAL A 77 -14.63 4.51 -15.02
C VAL A 77 -14.65 3.33 -14.04
N GLN A 78 -14.11 2.17 -14.46
CA GLN A 78 -14.04 0.98 -13.63
C GLN A 78 -13.10 1.20 -12.43
N LEU A 79 -11.90 1.75 -12.67
CA LEU A 79 -10.93 2.08 -11.63
C LEU A 79 -11.54 3.00 -10.56
N LYS A 80 -12.23 4.07 -10.98
CA LYS A 80 -12.86 5.01 -10.06
C LYS A 80 -13.96 4.34 -9.23
N LYS A 81 -14.76 3.47 -9.84
CA LYS A 81 -15.84 2.75 -9.15
C LYS A 81 -15.27 1.78 -8.12
N ASN A 82 -14.27 0.99 -8.51
CA ASN A 82 -13.62 0.01 -7.66
C ASN A 82 -12.88 0.67 -6.48
N LEU A 83 -12.15 1.75 -6.73
CA LEU A 83 -11.47 2.52 -5.69
C LEU A 83 -12.43 2.96 -4.58
N LEU A 84 -13.62 3.44 -4.94
CA LEU A 84 -14.65 3.83 -3.97
C LEU A 84 -15.12 2.63 -3.14
N ILE A 85 -15.29 1.47 -3.77
CA ILE A 85 -15.68 0.22 -3.08
C ILE A 85 -14.59 -0.20 -2.10
N ILE A 86 -13.32 -0.26 -2.53
CA ILE A 86 -12.21 -0.65 -1.64
C ILE A 86 -12.11 0.30 -0.45
N GLN A 87 -12.25 1.61 -0.67
CA GLN A 87 -12.23 2.60 0.42
C GLN A 87 -13.39 2.42 1.40
N GLN A 88 -14.59 2.10 0.93
CA GLN A 88 -15.73 1.77 1.79
C GLN A 88 -15.46 0.52 2.61
N HIS A 89 -14.97 -0.55 1.98
CA HIS A 89 -14.62 -1.80 2.68
C HIS A 89 -13.54 -1.58 3.74
N ALA A 90 -12.50 -0.81 3.42
CA ALA A 90 -11.45 -0.47 4.36
C ALA A 90 -11.99 0.31 5.57
N ARG A 91 -12.92 1.25 5.34
CA ARG A 91 -13.59 2.00 6.41
C ARG A 91 -14.42 1.07 7.30
N ASP A 92 -15.20 0.17 6.71
CA ASP A 92 -16.02 -0.78 7.47
C ASP A 92 -15.15 -1.72 8.30
N ASN A 93 -14.01 -2.18 7.74
CA ASN A 93 -13.06 -3.02 8.47
C ASN A 93 -12.43 -2.29 9.67
N ILE A 94 -12.11 -0.99 9.52
CA ILE A 94 -11.63 -0.17 10.62
C ILE A 94 -12.69 -0.07 11.73
N ILE A 95 -13.94 0.25 11.38
CA ILE A 95 -15.04 0.40 12.34
C ILE A 95 -15.29 -0.93 13.07
N ARG A 96 -15.31 -2.06 12.35
CA ARG A 96 -15.51 -3.39 12.94
C ARG A 96 -14.41 -3.77 13.93
N ARG A 97 -13.17 -3.34 13.71
CA ARG A 97 -12.03 -3.65 14.58
C ARG A 97 -11.87 -2.70 15.77
N GLN A 98 -12.62 -1.61 15.79
CA GLN A 98 -12.64 -0.63 16.88
C GLN A 98 -13.76 -0.90 17.90
N ARG A 99 -14.69 -1.82 17.60
CA ARG A 99 -15.71 -2.32 18.53
C ARG A 99 -15.23 -3.60 19.20
#